data_AF-W8C0J3-F1
#
_entry.id   AF-W8C0J3-F1
#
_cell.length_a   1.000
_cell.length_b   1.000
_cell.length_c   1.000
_cell.angle_alpha   90.00
_cell.angle_beta   90.00
_cell.angle_gamma   90.00
#
_symmetry.space_group_name_H-M   'P 1'
#
loop_
_entity.id
_entity.type
_entity.pdbx_description
1 polymer ?
#
loop_
_entity_poly.entity_id
_entity_poly.type
_entity_poly.pdbx_seq_one_letter_code
_entity_poly.pdbx_strand_id
1 'polypeptide(L)'
;MGASNRTTRIAVGISAISFLLFLIAFVTPYWLVTDGRIANPRFTNLGLWEVCFNNFQDIHRFYDTVFNGCMWVFEEEYYIIHDFLLPSFYVAVQVFATLCFVLCLFALPLTLGFLRTSRDDDRYVGLLLSIGTCQVLASIFGFMAVVIFGAKGDSRDWMPGWQNNDMGWSFALAVVGGVMLLPAGILYIVEARRERYRHLNEISNREITEYESERNDDFYQQQAQQYFAPEPSRPRRPPPGQSTSAAAAAAAALPAGGIQTDI
;
A
#
# COMPACT_ATOMS: atom_id res chain seq x y z
N MET A 1 13.67 13.77 5.99
CA MET A 1 12.90 13.80 4.73
C MET A 1 12.51 12.38 4.36
N GLY A 2 11.27 12.13 3.95
CA GLY A 2 10.76 10.76 3.83
C GLY A 2 11.38 9.93 2.70
N ALA A 3 11.85 10.58 1.63
CA ALA A 3 12.57 9.94 0.53
C ALA A 3 14.10 9.87 0.75
N SER A 4 14.52 9.36 1.92
CA SER A 4 15.95 9.21 2.23
C SER A 4 16.60 8.04 1.46
N ASN A 5 15.86 6.96 1.26
CA ASN A 5 16.37 5.72 0.68
C ASN A 5 16.25 5.70 -0.85
N ARG A 6 17.15 4.97 -1.53
CA ARG A 6 17.12 4.83 -3.00
C ARG A 6 15.80 4.24 -3.49
N THR A 7 15.27 3.25 -2.77
CA THR A 7 13.99 2.59 -3.06
C THR A 7 12.83 3.56 -3.06
N THR A 8 12.71 4.40 -2.01
CA THR A 8 11.60 5.36 -1.91
C THR A 8 11.71 6.49 -2.92
N ARG A 9 12.92 6.92 -3.29
CA ARG A 9 13.12 7.87 -4.39
C ARG A 9 12.67 7.30 -5.74
N ILE A 10 13.02 6.04 -6.02
CA ILE A 10 12.59 5.35 -7.24
C ILE A 10 11.06 5.21 -7.24
N ALA A 11 10.46 4.78 -6.11
CA ALA A 11 9.01 4.65 -5.97
C ALA A 11 8.30 5.98 -6.25
N VAL A 12 8.73 7.08 -5.62
CA VAL A 12 8.19 8.44 -5.86
C VAL A 12 8.30 8.83 -7.33
N GLY A 13 9.46 8.58 -7.97
CA GLY A 13 9.66 8.88 -9.38
C GLY A 13 8.70 8.11 -10.30
N ILE A 14 8.58 6.79 -10.11
CA ILE A 14 7.66 5.96 -10.88
C ILE A 14 6.21 6.40 -10.64
N SER A 15 5.80 6.64 -9.39
CA SER A 15 4.47 7.13 -9.07
C SER A 15 4.13 8.44 -9.77
N ALA A 16 5.04 9.41 -9.75
CA ALA A 16 4.83 10.73 -10.34
C ALA A 16 4.66 10.64 -11.87
N ILE A 17 5.52 9.86 -12.54
CA ILE A 17 5.42 9.62 -13.97
C ILE A 17 4.11 8.88 -14.30
N SER A 18 3.80 7.82 -13.54
CA SER A 18 2.58 7.02 -13.76
C SER A 18 1.32 7.86 -13.63
N PHE A 19 1.24 8.69 -12.58
CA PHE A 19 0.12 9.59 -12.36
C PHE A 19 0.01 10.63 -13.48
N LEU A 20 1.12 11.22 -13.93
CA LEU A 20 1.11 12.20 -15.01
C LEU A 20 0.60 11.58 -16.32
N LEU A 21 1.12 10.40 -16.70
CA LEU A 21 0.68 9.69 -17.90
C LEU A 21 -0.81 9.35 -17.83
N PHE A 22 -1.27 8.84 -16.69
CA PHE A 22 -2.67 8.50 -16.49
C PHE A 22 -3.58 9.74 -16.44
N LEU A 23 -3.14 10.85 -15.84
CA LEU A 23 -3.87 12.12 -15.82
C LEU A 23 -4.04 12.68 -17.23
N ILE A 24 -2.96 12.70 -18.03
CA ILE A 24 -3.04 13.13 -19.43
C ILE A 24 -4.07 12.27 -20.15
N ALA A 25 -3.92 10.95 -20.07
CA ALA A 25 -4.88 10.04 -20.69
C ALA A 25 -6.33 10.26 -20.23
N PHE A 26 -6.52 10.54 -18.94
CA PHE A 26 -7.83 10.73 -18.36
C PHE A 26 -8.56 11.96 -18.93
N VAL A 27 -7.84 13.03 -19.26
CA VAL A 27 -8.43 14.31 -19.70
C VAL A 27 -8.41 14.52 -21.20
N THR A 28 -7.57 13.80 -21.96
CA THR A 28 -7.39 14.06 -23.40
C THR A 28 -8.32 13.24 -24.29
N PRO A 29 -8.82 13.80 -25.41
CA PRO A 29 -9.82 13.17 -26.27
C PRO A 29 -9.24 12.20 -27.31
N TYR A 30 -8.21 11.41 -26.99
CA TYR A 30 -7.50 10.54 -27.96
C TYR A 30 -7.29 9.11 -27.46
N TRP A 31 -8.33 8.50 -26.91
CA TRP A 31 -8.40 7.06 -26.64
C TRP A 31 -8.68 6.25 -27.91
N LEU A 32 -9.57 6.75 -28.78
CA LEU A 32 -9.86 6.21 -30.11
C LEU A 32 -9.76 7.36 -31.12
N VAL A 33 -9.12 7.13 -32.26
CA VAL A 33 -8.84 8.17 -33.26
C VAL A 33 -9.01 7.60 -34.66
N THR A 34 -9.49 8.39 -35.62
CA THR A 34 -9.50 7.98 -37.02
C THR A 34 -8.09 7.94 -37.61
N ASP A 35 -7.81 6.96 -38.48
CA ASP A 35 -6.51 6.73 -39.14
C ASP A 35 -6.13 7.80 -40.19
N GLY A 36 -7.05 8.73 -40.49
CA GLY A 36 -6.86 9.82 -41.44
C GLY A 36 -6.91 9.40 -42.92
N ARG A 37 -7.27 8.16 -43.24
CA ARG A 37 -7.38 7.69 -44.64
C ARG A 37 -8.64 8.18 -45.34
N ILE A 38 -9.68 8.50 -44.59
CA ILE A 38 -10.93 9.06 -45.09
C ILE A 38 -10.86 10.59 -45.03
N ALA A 39 -11.21 11.27 -46.14
CA ALA A 39 -11.16 12.74 -46.21
C ALA A 39 -12.16 13.45 -45.29
N ASN A 40 -13.38 12.89 -45.13
CA ASN A 40 -14.43 13.42 -44.27
C ASN A 40 -14.98 12.29 -43.36
N PRO A 41 -14.22 11.87 -42.34
CA PRO A 41 -14.67 10.81 -41.45
C PRO A 41 -15.77 11.36 -40.54
N ARG A 42 -16.85 10.61 -40.35
CA ARG A 42 -17.96 11.06 -39.49
C ARG A 42 -17.58 11.12 -38.01
N PHE A 43 -16.65 10.25 -37.61
CA PHE A 43 -16.04 10.19 -36.29
C PHE A 43 -14.57 10.60 -36.41
N THR A 44 -14.10 11.47 -35.50
CA THR A 44 -12.73 12.00 -35.56
C THR A 44 -11.88 11.43 -34.44
N ASN A 45 -12.31 11.63 -33.20
CA ASN A 45 -11.59 11.17 -32.01
C ASN A 45 -12.51 11.13 -30.79
N LEU A 46 -12.14 10.31 -29.81
CA LEU A 46 -12.85 10.12 -28.56
C LEU A 46 -11.86 9.93 -27.43
N GLY A 47 -12.11 10.59 -26.30
CA GLY A 47 -11.55 10.23 -24.99
C GLY A 47 -12.67 9.92 -24.01
N LEU A 48 -12.30 9.71 -22.74
CA LEU A 48 -13.26 9.32 -21.70
C LEU A 48 -14.45 10.27 -21.57
N TRP A 49 -14.23 11.57 -21.77
CA TRP A 49 -15.20 12.62 -21.43
C TRP A 49 -15.65 13.45 -22.62
N GLU A 50 -14.95 13.38 -23.74
CA GLU A 50 -15.20 14.22 -24.92
C GLU A 50 -15.14 13.37 -26.18
N VAL A 51 -16.06 13.63 -27.10
CA VAL A 51 -16.11 13.00 -28.42
C VAL A 51 -16.22 14.07 -29.50
N CYS A 52 -15.52 13.85 -30.60
CA CYS A 52 -15.52 14.74 -31.75
C CYS A 52 -16.12 14.04 -32.97
N PHE A 53 -17.16 14.67 -33.54
CA PHE A 53 -17.80 14.25 -34.77
C PHE A 53 -17.64 15.30 -35.87
N ASN A 54 -17.78 14.87 -37.12
CA ASN A 54 -17.76 15.75 -38.28
C ASN A 54 -18.93 15.39 -39.20
N ASN A 55 -19.95 16.24 -39.20
CA ASN A 55 -21.18 16.06 -39.98
C ASN A 55 -21.81 14.66 -39.76
N PHE A 56 -21.82 14.19 -38.52
CA PHE A 56 -22.43 12.91 -38.18
C PHE A 56 -23.94 13.08 -38.02
N GLN A 57 -24.70 12.24 -38.72
CA GLN A 57 -26.13 12.07 -38.53
C GLN A 57 -26.38 10.58 -38.28
N ASP A 58 -27.17 10.27 -37.25
CA ASP A 58 -27.51 8.89 -36.96
C ASP A 58 -28.45 8.35 -38.05
N ILE A 59 -28.10 7.18 -38.59
CA ILE A 59 -28.87 6.53 -39.66
C ILE A 59 -30.05 5.75 -39.07
N HIS A 60 -29.94 5.31 -37.81
CA HIS A 60 -30.96 4.47 -37.17
C HIS A 60 -32.14 5.29 -36.64
N ARG A 61 -31.92 6.59 -36.40
CA ARG A 61 -32.95 7.52 -35.95
C ARG A 61 -32.84 8.79 -36.79
N PHE A 62 -33.84 9.03 -37.63
CA PHE A 62 -33.94 10.19 -38.52
C PHE A 62 -34.20 11.48 -37.73
N TYR A 63 -33.21 11.93 -36.95
CA TYR A 63 -33.21 13.25 -36.36
C TYR A 63 -32.66 14.25 -37.39
N ASP A 64 -33.25 15.44 -37.44
CA ASP A 64 -32.75 16.55 -38.26
C ASP A 64 -31.49 17.21 -37.66
N THR A 65 -30.93 16.62 -36.60
CA THR A 65 -29.74 17.13 -35.91
C THR A 65 -28.46 16.55 -36.51
N VAL A 66 -27.53 17.45 -36.83
CA VAL A 66 -26.20 17.10 -37.32
C VAL A 66 -25.19 17.39 -36.21
N PHE A 67 -24.42 16.38 -35.81
CA PHE A 67 -23.39 16.51 -34.81
C PHE A 67 -22.07 16.91 -35.45
N ASN A 68 -21.53 18.06 -35.03
CA ASN A 68 -20.29 18.60 -35.56
C ASN A 68 -19.47 19.27 -34.45
N GLY A 69 -18.16 19.00 -34.43
CA GLY A 69 -17.24 19.49 -33.42
C GLY A 69 -17.03 18.53 -32.26
N CYS A 70 -16.30 19.00 -31.25
CA CYS A 70 -15.98 18.27 -30.04
C CYS A 70 -16.88 18.76 -28.91
N MET A 71 -17.56 17.83 -28.26
CA MET A 71 -18.47 18.14 -27.15
C MET A 71 -18.32 17.10 -26.05
N TRP A 72 -18.69 17.51 -24.84
CA TRP A 72 -18.66 16.64 -23.68
C TRP A 72 -19.68 15.52 -23.83
N VAL A 73 -19.33 14.31 -23.41
CA VAL A 73 -20.12 13.10 -23.70
C VAL A 73 -21.50 13.10 -23.04
N PHE A 74 -21.71 13.87 -21.97
CA PHE A 74 -23.03 14.03 -21.35
C PHE A 74 -23.68 15.40 -21.58
N GLU A 75 -23.29 16.09 -22.66
CA GLU A 75 -24.03 17.26 -23.14
C GLU A 75 -25.46 16.86 -23.56
N GLU A 76 -26.41 17.79 -23.40
CA GLU A 76 -27.83 17.54 -23.64
C GLU A 76 -28.11 17.10 -25.09
N GLU A 77 -27.39 17.64 -26.08
CA GLU A 77 -27.59 17.25 -27.49
C GLU A 77 -27.29 15.76 -27.74
N TYR A 78 -26.36 15.18 -26.97
CA TYR A 78 -26.00 13.76 -27.11
C TYR A 78 -26.96 12.81 -26.40
N TYR A 79 -27.95 13.29 -25.63
CA TYR A 79 -28.94 12.41 -25.00
C TYR A 79 -29.74 11.61 -26.03
N ILE A 80 -29.88 12.16 -27.24
CA ILE A 80 -30.53 11.53 -28.38
C ILE A 80 -29.80 10.25 -28.83
N ILE A 81 -28.46 10.26 -28.76
CA ILE A 81 -27.57 9.17 -29.21
C ILE A 81 -26.84 8.48 -28.05
N HIS A 82 -27.28 8.70 -26.81
CA HIS A 82 -26.55 8.26 -25.61
C HIS A 82 -26.36 6.74 -25.56
N ASP A 83 -27.38 5.96 -25.93
CA ASP A 83 -27.31 4.49 -25.94
C ASP A 83 -26.23 3.96 -26.89
N PHE A 84 -25.96 4.69 -27.97
CA PHE A 84 -24.94 4.38 -28.96
C PHE A 84 -23.56 4.89 -28.52
N LEU A 85 -23.50 6.11 -27.99
CA LEU A 85 -22.26 6.77 -27.61
C LEU A 85 -21.66 6.16 -26.33
N LEU A 86 -22.49 5.83 -25.35
CA LEU A 86 -22.11 5.23 -24.06
C LEU A 86 -22.71 3.82 -23.86
N PRO A 87 -22.28 2.82 -24.64
CA PRO A 87 -22.65 1.44 -24.35
C PRO A 87 -22.12 1.02 -22.99
N SER A 88 -22.74 0.01 -22.37
CA SER A 88 -22.44 -0.39 -20.99
C SER A 88 -20.97 -0.73 -20.72
N PHE A 89 -20.25 -1.28 -21.71
CA PHE A 89 -18.82 -1.55 -21.55
C PHE A 89 -18.01 -0.25 -21.42
N TYR A 90 -18.39 0.81 -22.14
CA TYR A 90 -17.68 2.08 -22.12
C TYR A 90 -17.95 2.85 -20.82
N VAL A 91 -19.19 2.79 -20.33
CA VAL A 91 -19.52 3.26 -18.98
C VAL A 91 -18.67 2.54 -17.92
N ALA A 92 -18.46 1.23 -18.06
CA ALA A 92 -17.58 0.49 -17.15
C ALA A 92 -16.12 1.00 -17.22
N VAL A 93 -15.59 1.29 -18.42
CA VAL A 93 -14.26 1.90 -18.60
C VAL A 93 -14.18 3.24 -17.86
N GLN A 94 -15.17 4.12 -18.04
CA GLN A 94 -15.22 5.43 -17.38
C GLN A 94 -15.24 5.28 -15.85
N VAL A 95 -16.04 4.35 -15.30
CA VAL A 95 -16.11 4.08 -13.86
C VAL A 95 -14.75 3.62 -13.32
N PHE A 96 -14.14 2.60 -13.93
CA PHE A 96 -12.85 2.09 -13.46
C PHE A 96 -11.72 3.11 -13.63
N ALA A 97 -11.69 3.86 -14.72
CA ALA A 97 -10.72 4.94 -14.92
C ALA A 97 -10.89 6.03 -13.86
N THR A 98 -12.13 6.37 -13.50
CA THR A 98 -12.43 7.35 -12.44
C THR A 98 -12.00 6.85 -11.06
N LEU A 99 -12.25 5.59 -10.72
CA LEU A 99 -11.79 5.00 -9.47
C LEU A 99 -10.26 5.00 -9.36
N CYS A 100 -9.56 4.66 -10.46
CA CYS A 100 -8.10 4.79 -10.54
C CYS A 100 -7.65 6.24 -10.31
N PHE A 101 -8.26 7.20 -11.02
CA PHE A 101 -7.91 8.61 -10.92
C PHE A 101 -8.13 9.17 -9.51
N VAL A 102 -9.27 8.87 -8.89
CA VAL A 102 -9.61 9.29 -7.53
C VAL A 102 -8.61 8.73 -6.50
N LEU A 103 -8.24 7.45 -6.61
CA LEU A 103 -7.22 6.87 -5.72
C LEU A 103 -5.84 7.52 -5.91
N CYS A 104 -5.47 7.88 -7.15
CA CYS A 104 -4.26 8.66 -7.40
C CYS A 104 -4.33 10.07 -6.80
N LEU A 105 -5.50 10.73 -6.86
CA LEU A 105 -5.72 12.03 -6.20
C LEU A 105 -5.59 11.94 -4.68
N PHE A 106 -6.05 10.85 -4.06
CA PHE A 106 -5.81 10.60 -2.62
C PHE A 106 -4.34 10.29 -2.30
N ALA A 107 -3.65 9.56 -3.18
CA ALA A 107 -2.24 9.23 -2.99
C ALA A 107 -1.32 10.47 -3.07
N LEU A 108 -1.74 11.54 -3.78
CA LEU A 108 -0.95 12.76 -3.96
C LEU A 108 -0.69 13.52 -2.64
N PRO A 109 -1.69 13.95 -1.84
CA PRO A 109 -1.44 14.60 -0.56
C PRO A 109 -0.74 13.67 0.45
N LEU A 110 -1.00 12.36 0.40
CA LEU A 110 -0.27 11.38 1.23
C LEU A 110 1.23 11.36 0.86
N THR A 111 1.55 11.38 -0.43
CA THR A 111 2.94 11.43 -0.92
C THR A 111 3.61 12.75 -0.54
N LEU A 112 2.90 13.89 -0.65
CA LEU A 112 3.42 15.18 -0.21
C LEU A 112 3.69 15.20 1.30
N GLY A 113 2.78 14.64 2.12
CA GLY A 113 2.97 14.47 3.55
C GLY A 113 4.21 13.60 3.84
N PHE A 114 4.30 12.45 3.19
CA PHE A 114 5.46 11.56 3.27
C PHE A 114 6.79 12.25 2.96
N LEU A 115 6.86 13.07 1.91
CA LEU A 115 8.09 13.79 1.56
C LEU A 115 8.55 14.78 2.66
N ARG A 116 7.60 15.35 3.41
CA ARG A 116 7.86 16.30 4.51
C ARG A 116 8.17 15.61 5.83
N THR A 117 7.62 14.42 6.06
CA THR A 117 7.83 13.64 7.28
C THR A 117 9.29 13.14 7.40
N SER A 118 9.81 13.11 8.64
CA SER A 118 11.09 12.45 8.95
C SER A 118 10.90 10.94 9.03
N ARG A 119 11.98 10.18 8.91
CA ARG A 119 11.93 8.72 9.01
C ARG A 119 11.59 8.26 10.44
N ASP A 120 11.98 9.05 11.44
CA ASP A 120 11.82 8.73 12.86
C ASP A 120 10.42 9.06 13.41
N ASP A 121 9.52 9.59 12.56
CA ASP A 121 8.13 9.88 12.93
C ASP A 121 7.29 8.59 12.87
N ASP A 122 6.49 8.33 13.90
CA ASP A 122 5.59 7.16 13.99
C ASP A 122 4.65 7.02 12.78
N ARG A 123 4.32 8.15 12.13
CA ARG A 123 3.42 8.18 10.96
C ARG A 123 4.10 7.66 9.68
N TYR A 124 5.44 7.55 9.66
CA TYR A 124 6.21 7.23 8.46
C TYR A 124 5.77 5.91 7.81
N VAL A 125 5.68 4.85 8.61
CA VAL A 125 5.26 3.51 8.14
C VAL A 125 3.80 3.51 7.69
N GLY A 126 2.93 4.22 8.42
CA GLY A 126 1.52 4.38 8.07
C GLY A 126 1.31 5.08 6.73
N LEU A 127 2.08 6.15 6.47
CA LEU A 127 2.05 6.87 5.19
C LEU A 127 2.52 5.98 4.04
N LEU A 128 3.65 5.28 4.19
CA LEU A 128 4.16 4.34 3.17
C LEU A 128 3.12 3.26 2.83
N LEU A 129 2.51 2.65 3.85
CA LEU A 129 1.51 1.60 3.65
C LEU A 129 0.25 2.14 2.97
N SER A 130 -0.20 3.35 3.36
CA SER A 130 -1.38 4.00 2.80
C SER A 130 -1.16 4.36 1.33
N ILE A 131 -0.03 5.03 1.00
CA ILE A 131 0.33 5.38 -0.38
C ILE A 131 0.44 4.12 -1.24
N GLY A 132 1.15 3.11 -0.75
CA GLY A 132 1.35 1.86 -1.47
C GLY A 132 0.02 1.13 -1.75
N THR A 133 -0.86 1.06 -0.76
CA THR A 133 -2.18 0.42 -0.90
C THR A 133 -3.06 1.19 -1.89
N CYS A 134 -3.11 2.53 -1.80
CA CYS A 134 -3.84 3.37 -2.76
C CYS A 134 -3.35 3.13 -4.20
N GLN A 135 -2.04 3.06 -4.43
CA GLN A 135 -1.50 2.86 -5.78
C GLN A 135 -1.72 1.45 -6.32
N VAL A 136 -1.65 0.41 -5.48
CA VAL A 136 -1.99 -0.96 -5.90
C VAL A 136 -3.46 -1.06 -6.31
N LEU A 137 -4.37 -0.51 -5.49
CA LEU A 137 -5.81 -0.49 -5.81
C LEU A 137 -6.09 0.36 -7.07
N ALA A 138 -5.44 1.51 -7.21
CA ALA A 138 -5.55 2.35 -8.40
C ALA A 138 -5.11 1.57 -9.65
N SER A 139 -4.00 0.85 -9.57
CA SER A 139 -3.50 0.05 -10.69
C SER A 139 -4.46 -1.06 -11.08
N ILE A 140 -5.12 -1.72 -10.12
CA ILE A 140 -6.13 -2.75 -10.43
C ILE A 140 -7.30 -2.14 -11.22
N PHE A 141 -7.83 -1.00 -10.78
CA PHE A 141 -8.91 -0.33 -11.52
C PHE A 141 -8.44 0.23 -12.87
N GLY A 142 -7.26 0.83 -12.93
CA GLY A 142 -6.66 1.31 -14.18
C GLY A 142 -6.45 0.17 -15.18
N PHE A 143 -5.98 -0.98 -14.72
CA PHE A 143 -5.81 -2.19 -15.52
C PHE A 143 -7.16 -2.70 -16.06
N MET A 144 -8.20 -2.75 -15.22
CA MET A 144 -9.54 -3.12 -15.67
C MET A 144 -10.07 -2.17 -16.75
N ALA A 145 -9.90 -0.85 -16.58
CA ALA A 145 -10.32 0.15 -17.56
C ALA A 145 -9.65 -0.09 -18.92
N VAL A 146 -8.33 -0.26 -18.95
CA VAL A 146 -7.60 -0.44 -20.21
C VAL A 146 -7.83 -1.81 -20.86
N VAL A 147 -8.08 -2.87 -20.07
CA VAL A 147 -8.41 -4.20 -20.61
C VAL A 147 -9.80 -4.19 -21.24
N ILE A 148 -10.80 -3.61 -20.58
CA ILE A 148 -12.16 -3.53 -21.13
C ILE A 148 -12.16 -2.70 -22.41
N PHE A 149 -11.50 -1.53 -22.40
CA PHE A 149 -11.39 -0.70 -23.59
C PHE A 149 -10.56 -1.38 -24.68
N GLY A 150 -9.44 -2.03 -24.34
CA GLY A 150 -8.64 -2.77 -25.32
C GLY A 150 -9.40 -3.92 -25.98
N ALA A 151 -10.32 -4.58 -25.26
CA ALA A 151 -11.12 -5.68 -25.78
C ALA A 151 -12.33 -5.23 -26.62
N LYS A 152 -12.89 -4.05 -26.34
CA LYS A 152 -14.16 -3.60 -26.92
C LYS A 152 -14.11 -2.29 -27.70
N GLY A 153 -13.09 -1.46 -27.48
CA GLY A 153 -12.98 -0.11 -28.03
C GLY A 153 -12.84 -0.07 -29.55
N ASP A 154 -12.26 -1.11 -30.16
CA ASP A 154 -12.17 -1.31 -31.62
C ASP A 154 -13.20 -2.33 -32.14
N SER A 155 -14.32 -2.49 -31.42
CA SER A 155 -15.40 -3.36 -31.90
C SER A 155 -16.07 -2.74 -33.11
N ARG A 156 -16.33 -3.59 -34.12
CA ARG A 156 -17.09 -3.25 -35.33
C ARG A 156 -18.44 -2.58 -35.08
N ASP A 157 -19.06 -2.89 -33.94
CA ASP A 157 -20.45 -2.52 -33.66
C ASP A 157 -20.60 -1.25 -32.80
N TRP A 158 -19.51 -0.55 -32.46
CA TRP A 158 -19.59 0.64 -31.60
C TRP A 158 -19.47 1.96 -32.36
N MET A 159 -18.36 2.23 -33.05
CA MET A 159 -18.08 3.57 -33.58
C MET A 159 -18.14 3.64 -35.12
N PRO A 160 -18.66 4.73 -35.72
CA PRO A 160 -18.79 4.82 -37.17
C PRO A 160 -17.43 4.76 -37.85
N GLY A 161 -17.35 4.04 -38.97
CA GLY A 161 -16.09 3.90 -39.70
C GLY A 161 -15.05 3.06 -38.95
N TRP A 162 -15.50 2.10 -38.14
CA TRP A 162 -14.65 1.20 -37.33
C TRP A 162 -13.40 0.65 -38.07
N GLN A 163 -13.46 0.41 -39.38
CA GLN A 163 -12.30 -0.06 -40.15
C GLN A 163 -11.13 0.93 -40.24
N ASN A 164 -11.39 2.21 -39.95
CA ASN A 164 -10.45 3.33 -40.07
C ASN A 164 -10.32 4.06 -38.73
N ASN A 165 -10.62 3.36 -37.63
CA ASN A 165 -10.43 3.87 -36.28
C ASN A 165 -9.34 3.03 -35.60
N ASP A 166 -8.35 3.70 -35.05
CA ASP A 166 -7.23 3.10 -34.33
C ASP A 166 -7.24 3.53 -32.87
N MET A 167 -6.62 2.71 -32.01
CA MET A 167 -6.37 3.07 -30.62
C MET A 167 -5.43 4.30 -30.58
N GLY A 168 -5.87 5.35 -29.91
CA GLY A 168 -5.14 6.62 -29.87
C GLY A 168 -3.97 6.61 -28.88
N TRP A 169 -3.14 7.65 -28.97
CA TRP A 169 -1.95 7.80 -28.13
C TRP A 169 -2.29 7.93 -26.64
N SER A 170 -3.43 8.55 -26.30
CA SER A 170 -3.83 8.71 -24.89
C SER A 170 -4.18 7.36 -24.26
N PHE A 171 -4.74 6.42 -25.03
CA PHE A 171 -4.96 5.06 -24.55
C PHE A 171 -3.63 4.37 -24.20
N ALA A 172 -2.59 4.53 -25.03
CA ALA A 172 -1.26 4.00 -24.70
C ALA A 172 -0.70 4.59 -23.40
N LEU A 173 -0.90 5.90 -23.17
CA LEU A 173 -0.51 6.53 -21.90
C LEU A 173 -1.32 5.98 -20.71
N ALA A 174 -2.63 5.70 -20.89
CA ALA A 174 -3.45 5.06 -19.86
C ALA A 174 -2.91 3.67 -19.50
N VAL A 175 -2.50 2.87 -20.49
CA VAL A 175 -1.92 1.53 -20.27
C VAL A 175 -0.63 1.64 -19.46
N VAL A 176 0.32 2.48 -19.91
CA VAL A 176 1.60 2.64 -19.22
C VAL A 176 1.41 3.24 -17.83
N GLY A 177 0.63 4.32 -17.71
CA GLY A 177 0.36 4.98 -16.44
C GLY A 177 -0.38 4.09 -15.45
N GLY A 178 -1.41 3.37 -15.90
CA GLY A 178 -2.20 2.47 -15.06
C GLY A 178 -1.41 1.27 -14.56
N VAL A 179 -0.57 0.66 -15.41
CA VAL A 179 0.23 -0.52 -15.05
C VAL A 179 1.45 -0.14 -14.18
N MET A 180 2.10 0.99 -14.44
CA MET A 180 3.28 1.41 -13.67
C MET A 180 2.95 1.82 -12.21
N LEU A 181 1.69 2.09 -11.89
CA LEU A 181 1.24 2.28 -10.50
C LEU A 181 1.46 1.03 -9.63
N LEU A 182 1.38 -0.18 -10.20
CA LEU A 182 1.56 -1.43 -9.45
C LEU A 182 2.96 -1.59 -8.86
N PRO A 183 4.06 -1.57 -9.65
CA PRO A 183 5.40 -1.68 -9.09
C PRO A 183 5.73 -0.52 -8.14
N ALA A 184 5.24 0.70 -8.40
CA ALA A 184 5.41 1.81 -7.49
C ALA A 184 4.74 1.55 -6.12
N GLY A 185 3.49 1.09 -6.13
CA GLY A 185 2.75 0.72 -4.92
C GLY A 185 3.43 -0.41 -4.13
N ILE A 186 3.91 -1.44 -4.83
CA ILE A 186 4.65 -2.56 -4.21
C ILE A 186 5.93 -2.07 -3.53
N LEU A 187 6.70 -1.18 -4.16
CA LEU A 187 7.93 -0.64 -3.57
C LEU A 187 7.66 0.11 -2.25
N TYR A 188 6.57 0.88 -2.17
CA TYR A 188 6.17 1.52 -0.91
C TYR A 188 5.80 0.50 0.17
N ILE A 189 5.05 -0.55 -0.17
CA ILE A 189 4.65 -1.60 0.79
C ILE A 189 5.87 -2.38 1.28
N VAL A 190 6.80 -2.72 0.39
CA VAL A 190 8.05 -3.40 0.73
C VAL A 190 8.88 -2.55 1.69
N GLU A 191 9.00 -1.26 1.42
CA GLU A 191 9.70 -0.36 2.33
C GLU A 191 8.98 -0.23 3.68
N ALA A 192 7.65 -0.08 3.68
CA ALA A 192 6.86 -0.05 4.92
C ALA A 192 7.11 -1.30 5.78
N ARG A 193 7.12 -2.49 5.15
CA ARG A 193 7.42 -3.75 5.83
C ARG A 193 8.84 -3.75 6.39
N ARG A 194 9.83 -3.33 5.59
CA ARG A 194 11.23 -3.29 6.00
C ARG A 194 11.44 -2.40 7.22
N GLU A 195 10.86 -1.21 7.23
CA GLU A 195 10.95 -0.28 8.36
C GLU A 195 10.26 -0.83 9.60
N ARG A 196 9.08 -1.45 9.44
CA ARG A 196 8.37 -2.11 10.55
C ARG A 196 9.21 -3.22 11.19
N TYR A 197 9.85 -4.07 10.39
CA TYR A 197 10.75 -5.11 10.91
C TYR A 197 11.96 -4.52 11.63
N ARG A 198 12.54 -3.43 11.11
CA ARG A 198 13.64 -2.73 11.75
C ARG A 198 13.25 -2.21 13.13
N HIS A 199 12.12 -1.50 13.24
CA HIS A 199 11.63 -0.98 14.52
C HIS A 199 11.36 -2.11 15.53
N LEU A 200 10.74 -3.21 15.09
CA LEU A 200 10.49 -4.36 15.97
C LEU A 200 11.79 -5.00 16.49
N ASN A 201 12.80 -5.14 15.62
CA ASN A 201 14.11 -5.65 16.02
C ASN A 201 14.83 -4.70 16.98
N GLU A 202 14.72 -3.38 16.78
CA GLU A 202 15.28 -2.38 17.69
C GLU A 202 14.62 -2.44 19.08
N ILE A 203 13.30 -2.57 19.15
CA ILE A 203 12.58 -2.76 20.43
C ILE A 203 13.02 -4.06 21.12
N SER A 204 13.03 -5.17 20.38
CA SER A 204 13.43 -6.47 20.92
C SER A 204 14.87 -6.47 21.45
N ASN A 205 15.81 -5.83 20.73
CA ASN A 205 17.20 -5.72 21.19
C ASN A 205 17.33 -4.84 22.45
N ARG A 206 16.52 -3.77 22.56
CA ARG A 206 16.50 -2.91 23.76
C ARG A 206 15.97 -3.67 24.97
N GLU A 207 14.87 -4.39 24.82
CA GLU A 207 14.33 -5.26 25.87
C GLU A 207 15.37 -6.29 26.32
N ILE A 208 16.03 -7.00 25.39
CA ILE A 208 17.11 -7.95 25.73
C ILE A 208 18.22 -7.27 26.53
N THR A 209 18.65 -6.08 26.12
CA THR A 209 19.71 -5.32 26.80
C THR A 209 19.28 -4.89 28.21
N GLU A 210 18.02 -4.47 28.38
CA GLU A 210 17.45 -4.10 29.68
C GLU A 210 17.38 -5.33 30.60
N TYR A 211 16.88 -6.46 30.12
CA TYR A 211 16.86 -7.73 30.87
C TYR A 211 18.27 -8.22 31.28
N GLU A 212 19.26 -8.08 30.38
CA GLU A 212 20.65 -8.45 30.68
C GLU A 212 21.27 -7.50 31.72
N SER A 213 20.96 -6.21 31.67
CA SER A 213 21.40 -5.23 32.67
C SER A 213 20.82 -5.55 34.04
N GLU A 214 19.49 -5.74 34.13
CA GLU A 214 18.80 -6.06 35.39
C GLU A 214 19.35 -7.35 36.02
N ARG A 215 19.56 -8.39 35.21
CA ARG A 215 20.16 -9.65 35.67
C ARG A 215 21.58 -9.43 36.24
N ASN A 216 22.40 -8.62 35.58
CA ASN A 216 23.76 -8.35 36.04
C ASN A 216 23.74 -7.56 37.36
N ASP A 217 22.87 -6.56 37.48
CA ASP A 217 22.72 -5.77 38.71
C ASP A 217 22.29 -6.64 39.90
N ASP A 218 21.32 -7.54 39.71
CA ASP A 218 20.91 -8.53 40.72
C ASP A 218 22.07 -9.44 41.16
N PHE A 219 22.89 -9.88 40.20
CA PHE A 219 24.07 -10.71 40.49
C PHE A 219 25.09 -9.97 41.35
N TYR A 220 25.45 -8.72 40.99
CA TYR A 220 26.38 -7.91 41.78
C TYR A 220 25.82 -7.58 43.17
N GLN A 221 24.51 -7.34 43.28
CA GLN A 221 23.85 -7.05 44.54
C GLN A 221 23.85 -8.26 45.48
N GLN A 222 23.60 -9.47 44.97
CA GLN A 222 23.72 -10.71 45.76
C GLN A 222 25.16 -10.95 46.22
N GLN A 223 26.14 -10.74 45.33
CA GLN A 223 27.55 -10.92 45.68
C GLN A 223 27.97 -9.93 46.78
N ALA A 224 27.55 -8.67 46.69
CA ALA A 224 27.79 -7.67 47.73
C ALA A 224 27.12 -8.10 49.06
N GLN A 225 25.85 -8.53 49.02
CA GLN A 225 25.15 -9.00 50.22
C GLN A 225 25.86 -10.18 50.90
N GLN A 226 26.38 -11.15 50.14
CA GLN A 226 27.18 -12.25 50.69
C GLN A 226 28.49 -11.76 51.32
N TYR A 227 29.17 -10.79 50.69
CA TYR A 227 30.42 -10.24 51.20
C TYR A 227 30.24 -9.44 52.50
N PHE A 228 29.09 -8.77 52.66
CA PHE A 228 28.73 -8.00 53.86
C PHE A 228 27.86 -8.78 54.85
N ALA A 229 27.58 -10.07 54.61
CA ALA A 229 26.81 -10.89 55.53
C ALA A 229 27.65 -11.15 56.81
N PRO A 230 27.12 -10.87 58.01
CA PRO A 230 27.80 -11.19 59.26
C PRO A 230 27.98 -12.71 59.35
N GLU A 231 29.18 -13.14 59.76
CA GLU A 231 29.53 -14.55 59.91
C GLU A 231 28.50 -15.25 60.80
N PRO A 232 27.93 -16.41 60.39
CA PRO A 232 26.97 -17.12 61.22
C PRO A 232 27.62 -17.41 62.57
N SER A 233 27.00 -16.93 63.65
CA SER A 233 27.52 -17.05 65.02
C SER A 233 27.95 -18.48 65.29
N ARG A 234 29.27 -18.70 65.32
CA ARG A 234 29.88 -20.00 65.57
C ARG A 234 29.32 -20.51 66.90
N PRO A 235 28.73 -21.72 66.98
CA PRO A 235 28.18 -22.22 68.23
C PRO A 235 29.26 -22.16 69.32
N ARG A 236 28.93 -21.51 70.45
CA ARG A 236 29.85 -21.31 71.57
C ARG A 236 30.42 -22.67 71.98
N ARG A 237 31.75 -22.80 71.89
CA ARG A 237 32.45 -23.96 72.45
C ARG A 237 32.16 -24.01 73.95
N PRO A 238 31.64 -25.12 74.49
CA PRO A 238 31.43 -25.24 75.93
C PRO A 238 32.77 -25.08 76.67
N PRO A 239 32.77 -24.43 77.85
CA PRO A 239 33.99 -24.14 78.59
C PRO A 239 34.73 -25.44 78.99
N PRO A 240 36.07 -25.47 78.92
CA PRO A 240 36.84 -26.63 79.32
C PRO A 240 36.83 -26.72 80.85
N GLY A 241 36.26 -27.81 81.37
CA GLY A 241 36.36 -28.15 82.79
C GLY A 241 35.08 -27.93 83.60
N GLN A 242 34.02 -28.65 83.27
CA GLN A 242 33.16 -29.27 84.28
C GLN A 242 32.82 -30.68 83.83
N SER A 243 33.65 -31.63 84.23
CA SER A 243 33.22 -33.00 84.38
C SER A 243 32.21 -33.04 85.53
N THR A 244 30.92 -33.03 85.22
CA THR A 244 29.96 -33.80 86.03
C THR A 244 29.03 -34.57 85.11
N SER A 245 29.06 -35.88 85.33
CA SER A 245 28.19 -36.93 84.85
C SER A 245 26.74 -36.51 84.57
N ALA A 246 26.31 -36.67 83.31
CA ALA A 246 24.92 -37.03 82.97
C ALA A 246 24.89 -37.70 81.59
N ALA A 247 25.64 -38.79 81.45
CA ALA A 247 25.33 -39.79 80.42
C ALA A 247 24.19 -40.66 80.95
N ALA A 248 22.95 -40.24 80.72
CA ALA A 248 21.76 -41.11 80.62
C ALA A 248 20.51 -40.25 80.47
N ALA A 249 20.00 -40.14 79.24
CA ALA A 249 18.58 -40.00 78.86
C ALA A 249 18.39 -39.07 77.66
N ALA A 250 18.64 -39.60 76.45
CA ALA A 250 17.90 -39.24 75.23
C ALA A 250 18.34 -40.14 74.07
N ALA A 251 18.30 -41.46 74.29
CA ALA A 251 18.23 -42.43 73.21
C ALA A 251 16.77 -42.87 73.10
N ALA A 252 15.97 -42.10 72.36
CA ALA A 252 14.69 -42.56 71.78
C ALA A 252 14.04 -41.42 70.97
N ALA A 253 14.19 -41.45 69.64
CA ALA A 253 13.13 -41.22 68.64
C ALA A 253 13.73 -40.82 67.28
N LEU A 254 13.98 -41.83 66.44
CA LEU A 254 13.84 -41.71 64.97
C LEU A 254 12.34 -41.76 64.64
N PRO A 255 11.88 -41.06 63.58
CA PRO A 255 11.78 -41.66 62.24
C PRO A 255 12.31 -40.69 61.16
N ALA A 256 13.04 -41.12 60.11
CA ALA A 256 12.68 -41.95 58.96
C ALA A 256 11.65 -41.31 57.99
N GLY A 257 12.13 -41.01 56.77
CA GLY A 257 11.35 -40.72 55.54
C GLY A 257 11.18 -39.23 55.24
N GLY A 258 11.36 -38.70 54.04
CA GLY A 258 11.56 -39.28 52.71
C GLY A 258 11.46 -38.12 51.69
N ILE A 259 12.13 -38.27 50.56
CA ILE A 259 12.10 -37.34 49.42
C ILE A 259 10.69 -37.34 48.82
N GLN A 260 10.14 -36.16 48.52
CA GLN A 260 9.05 -36.04 47.54
C GLN A 260 9.25 -34.83 46.64
N THR A 261 9.49 -35.13 45.37
CA THR A 261 9.35 -34.26 44.20
C THR A 261 7.98 -34.52 43.59
N ASP A 262 7.20 -33.47 43.35
CA ASP A 262 6.04 -33.45 42.43
C ASP A 262 6.27 -32.22 41.54
N ILE A 263 6.56 -32.38 40.24
CA ILE A 263 5.60 -32.33 39.10
C ILE A 263 4.62 -31.15 39.20
#